data_AF-A0A516TPL0-F1
#
_entry.id   AF-A0A516TPL0-F1
#
_cell.length_a   1.000
_cell.length_b   1.000
_cell.length_c   1.000
_cell.angle_alpha   90.00
_cell.angle_beta   90.00
_cell.angle_gamma   90.00
#
_symmetry.space_group_name_H-M   'P 1'
#
loop_
_entity.id
_entity.type
_entity.pdbx_description
1 polymer ?
#
loop_
_entity_poly.entity_id
_entity_poly.type
_entity_poly.pdbx_seq_one_letter_code
_entity_poly.pdbx_strand_id
1 'polypeptide(L)'
;MSVLWAELIIEALVALFVVVYLWQTRDRNLENLSPAEELKRYWIWGSFVLMYAFAVFIAAYYAEQDATWHQTVIRDTSFTPSHIIEFYQSYPVYIILGLTLLMYALTRLPQFAKATSLPLVILVASPLMIFPNVGLNEFGHTRWFMEEVFSAPLHWGFAIFAWGALSLYGVLVTVCPRVYSLIDQVYLGAEVPSASTVIENPEACINPLFCSCEKNILPNK
;
A
#
# COMPACT_ATOMS: atom_id res chain seq x y z
N MET A 1 18.02 -20.88 -11.82
CA MET A 1 16.65 -21.22 -12.27
C MET A 1 15.78 -21.88 -11.21
N SER A 2 16.31 -22.72 -10.31
CA SER A 2 15.49 -23.32 -9.23
C SER A 2 14.81 -22.28 -8.31
N VAL A 3 15.55 -21.22 -7.96
CA VAL A 3 15.03 -20.09 -7.15
C VAL A 3 13.81 -19.45 -7.82
N LEU A 4 13.94 -19.05 -9.09
CA LEU A 4 12.84 -18.47 -9.87
C LEU A 4 11.55 -19.30 -9.86
N TRP A 5 11.66 -20.62 -10.08
CA TRP A 5 10.47 -21.47 -10.08
C TRP A 5 9.87 -21.64 -8.68
N ALA A 6 10.72 -21.70 -7.65
CA ALA A 6 10.26 -21.83 -6.28
C ALA A 6 9.56 -20.56 -5.78
N GLU A 7 10.16 -19.39 -5.98
CA GLU A 7 9.61 -18.11 -5.51
C GLU A 7 8.26 -17.81 -6.16
N LEU A 8 8.12 -17.98 -7.49
CA LEU A 8 6.85 -17.74 -8.18
C LEU A 8 5.69 -18.61 -7.65
N ILE A 9 5.96 -19.87 -7.31
CA ILE A 9 4.96 -20.77 -6.73
C ILE A 9 4.64 -20.33 -5.29
N ILE A 10 5.66 -20.09 -4.47
CA ILE A 10 5.50 -19.71 -3.07
C ILE A 10 4.73 -18.40 -2.96
N GLU A 11 5.11 -17.39 -3.72
CA GLU A 11 4.49 -16.07 -3.73
C GLU A 11 3.03 -16.11 -4.15
N ALA A 12 2.70 -16.86 -5.21
CA ALA A 12 1.32 -17.05 -5.63
C ALA A 12 0.46 -17.71 -4.53
N LEU A 13 1.01 -18.73 -3.86
CA LEU A 13 0.34 -19.40 -2.75
C LEU A 13 0.19 -18.48 -1.53
N VAL A 14 1.21 -17.70 -1.20
CA VAL A 14 1.17 -16.73 -0.09
C VAL A 14 0.16 -15.62 -0.39
N ALA A 15 0.15 -15.07 -1.60
CA ALA A 15 -0.82 -14.05 -2.01
C ALA A 15 -2.26 -14.57 -1.88
N LEU A 16 -2.52 -15.76 -2.40
CA LEU A 16 -3.83 -16.42 -2.28
C LEU A 16 -4.20 -16.66 -0.82
N PHE A 17 -3.26 -17.20 -0.03
CA PHE A 17 -3.47 -17.45 1.39
C PHE A 17 -3.84 -16.17 2.14
N VAL A 18 -3.08 -15.08 1.95
CA VAL A 18 -3.34 -13.79 2.60
C VAL A 18 -4.74 -13.28 2.27
N VAL A 19 -5.10 -13.24 0.99
CA VAL A 19 -6.41 -12.73 0.54
C VAL A 19 -7.54 -13.59 1.10
N VAL A 20 -7.44 -14.91 0.94
CA VAL A 20 -8.47 -15.85 1.42
C VAL A 20 -8.60 -15.80 2.93
N TYR A 21 -7.48 -15.87 3.65
CA TYR A 21 -7.46 -15.84 5.11
C TYR A 21 -8.07 -14.55 5.64
N LEU A 22 -7.61 -13.39 5.16
CA LEU A 22 -8.11 -12.09 5.62
C LEU A 22 -9.59 -11.91 5.25
N TRP A 23 -10.04 -12.38 4.10
CA TRP A 23 -11.44 -12.30 3.73
C TRP A 23 -12.33 -13.22 4.59
N GLN A 24 -11.91 -14.46 4.82
CA GLN A 24 -12.67 -15.44 5.61
C GLN A 24 -12.79 -15.02 7.08
N THR A 25 -11.71 -14.47 7.64
CA THR A 25 -11.65 -14.02 9.04
C THR A 25 -12.12 -12.57 9.23
N ARG A 26 -12.77 -11.97 8.21
CA ARG A 26 -13.24 -10.58 8.27
C ARG A 26 -14.25 -10.40 9.39
N ASP A 27 -14.18 -9.25 10.05
CA ASP A 27 -15.15 -8.88 11.05
C ASP A 27 -16.46 -8.47 10.35
N ARG A 28 -17.58 -9.09 10.76
CA ARG A 28 -18.90 -8.83 10.19
C ARG A 28 -19.67 -7.77 10.96
N ASN A 29 -19.20 -7.39 12.15
CA ASN A 29 -19.85 -6.42 13.04
C ASN A 29 -18.93 -5.23 13.34
N LEU A 30 -18.34 -4.66 12.29
CA LEU A 30 -17.41 -3.52 12.40
C LEU A 30 -18.05 -2.26 13.00
N GLU A 31 -19.37 -2.12 12.93
CA GLU A 31 -20.08 -0.96 13.46
C GLU A 31 -20.17 -0.95 14.98
N ASN A 32 -20.00 -2.09 15.63
CA ASN A 32 -20.12 -2.25 17.08
C ASN A 32 -18.77 -2.63 17.74
N LEU A 33 -17.68 -2.04 17.25
CA LEU A 33 -16.36 -2.23 17.84
C LEU A 33 -16.17 -1.35 19.07
N SER A 34 -15.51 -1.91 20.09
CA SER A 34 -14.99 -1.07 21.17
C SER A 34 -13.87 -0.16 20.64
N PRO A 35 -13.79 1.09 21.11
CA PRO A 35 -12.75 2.03 20.69
C PRO A 35 -11.32 1.54 20.92
N ALA A 36 -11.09 0.85 22.03
CA ALA A 36 -9.79 0.27 22.36
C ALA A 36 -9.38 -0.82 21.35
N GLU A 37 -10.33 -1.66 20.93
CA GLU A 37 -10.08 -2.69 19.91
C GLU A 37 -9.87 -2.06 18.53
N GLU A 38 -10.62 -1.02 18.18
CA GLU A 38 -10.40 -0.28 16.93
C GLU A 38 -9.00 0.36 16.90
N LEU A 39 -8.59 1.04 17.97
CA LEU A 39 -7.26 1.64 18.09
C LEU A 39 -6.15 0.59 17.97
N LYS A 40 -6.31 -0.56 18.64
CA LYS A 40 -5.38 -1.70 18.51
C LYS A 40 -5.27 -2.18 17.05
N ARG A 41 -6.40 -2.26 16.34
CA ARG A 41 -6.40 -2.66 14.92
C ARG A 41 -5.68 -1.64 14.04
N TYR A 42 -5.79 -0.35 14.33
CA TYR A 42 -4.99 0.68 13.67
C TYR A 42 -3.49 0.54 13.93
N TRP A 43 -3.07 0.17 15.15
CA TRP A 43 -1.65 -0.10 15.43
C TRP A 43 -1.11 -1.32 14.70
N ILE A 44 -1.89 -2.41 14.65
CA ILE A 44 -1.55 -3.59 13.84
C ILE A 44 -1.44 -3.20 12.37
N TRP A 45 -2.40 -2.40 11.87
CA TRP A 45 -2.35 -1.92 10.50
C TRP A 45 -1.17 -1.00 10.22
N GLY A 46 -0.80 -0.12 11.16
CA GLY A 46 0.40 0.71 11.09
C GLY A 46 1.68 -0.14 11.03
N SER A 47 1.72 -1.31 11.70
CA SER A 47 2.85 -2.24 11.55
C SER A 47 2.95 -2.80 10.13
N PHE A 48 1.83 -3.07 9.44
CA PHE A 48 1.84 -3.44 8.02
C PHE A 48 2.34 -2.30 7.13
N VAL A 49 2.01 -1.04 7.44
CA VAL A 49 2.56 0.12 6.71
C VAL A 49 4.08 0.19 6.83
N LEU A 50 4.62 -0.03 8.03
CA LEU A 50 6.08 -0.05 8.25
C LEU A 50 6.76 -1.19 7.49
N MET A 51 6.19 -2.41 7.54
CA MET A 51 6.72 -3.55 6.78
C MET A 51 6.64 -3.31 5.26
N TYR A 52 5.56 -2.70 4.78
CA TYR A 52 5.40 -2.32 3.38
C TYR A 52 6.47 -1.30 2.95
N ALA A 53 6.68 -0.24 3.74
CA ALA A 53 7.71 0.77 3.47
C ALA A 53 9.12 0.15 3.45
N PHE A 54 9.41 -0.76 4.38
CA PHE A 54 10.68 -1.48 4.39
C PHE A 54 10.84 -2.38 3.15
N ALA A 55 9.80 -3.08 2.73
CA ALA A 55 9.84 -3.90 1.53
C ALA A 55 10.06 -3.07 0.25
N VAL A 56 9.44 -1.88 0.16
CA VAL A 56 9.71 -0.92 -0.93
C VAL A 56 11.16 -0.44 -0.92
N PHE A 57 11.74 -0.18 0.26
CA PHE A 57 13.16 0.15 0.38
C PHE A 57 14.07 -1.00 -0.11
N ILE A 58 13.75 -2.24 0.26
CA ILE A 58 14.49 -3.42 -0.23
C ILE A 58 14.37 -3.57 -1.75
N ALA A 59 13.20 -3.31 -2.32
CA ALA A 59 13.01 -3.30 -3.77
C ALA A 59 13.87 -2.23 -4.47
N ALA A 60 13.95 -1.02 -3.90
CA ALA A 60 14.81 0.04 -4.41
C ALA A 60 16.30 -0.34 -4.34
N TYR A 61 16.73 -1.03 -3.28
CA TYR A 61 18.09 -1.54 -3.17
C TYR A 61 18.43 -2.54 -4.29
N TYR A 62 17.52 -3.47 -4.59
CA TYR A 62 17.75 -4.44 -5.67
C TYR A 62 17.68 -3.82 -7.07
N ALA A 63 16.91 -2.75 -7.26
CA ALA A 63 16.90 -1.99 -8.50
C ALA A 63 18.27 -1.33 -8.78
N GLU A 64 18.90 -0.69 -7.79
CA GLU A 64 20.25 -0.15 -7.97
C GLU A 64 21.32 -1.25 -8.04
N GLN A 65 21.12 -2.38 -7.36
CA GLN A 65 21.99 -3.55 -7.53
C GLN A 65 21.98 -4.06 -8.98
N ASP A 66 20.82 -4.09 -9.62
CA ASP A 66 20.73 -4.52 -11.02
C ASP A 66 21.43 -3.55 -11.98
N ALA A 67 21.36 -2.25 -11.70
CA ALA A 67 22.11 -1.25 -12.47
C ALA A 67 23.63 -1.52 -12.45
N THR A 68 24.21 -1.92 -11.31
CA THR A 68 25.62 -2.32 -11.28
C THR A 68 25.85 -3.67 -11.97
N TRP A 69 24.92 -4.62 -11.86
CA TRP A 69 25.03 -5.90 -12.55
C TRP A 69 25.09 -5.73 -14.08
N HIS A 70 24.31 -4.81 -14.63
CA HIS A 70 24.35 -4.42 -16.04
C HIS A 70 25.72 -3.90 -16.53
N GLN A 71 26.60 -3.43 -15.63
CA GLN A 71 27.96 -3.02 -15.98
C GLN A 71 28.99 -4.15 -15.90
N THR A 72 28.58 -5.34 -15.44
CA THR A 72 29.50 -6.45 -15.14
C THR A 72 29.37 -7.63 -16.09
N VAL A 73 28.23 -7.78 -16.77
CA VAL A 73 27.97 -8.94 -17.63
C VAL A 73 27.32 -8.54 -18.95
N ILE A 74 27.64 -9.30 -20.00
CA ILE A 74 26.83 -9.38 -21.21
C ILE A 74 25.85 -10.53 -20.98
N ARG A 75 24.56 -10.26 -21.16
CA ARG A 75 23.49 -11.12 -20.64
C ARG A 75 23.17 -12.25 -21.62
N ASP A 76 23.19 -13.49 -21.13
CA ASP A 76 22.75 -14.66 -21.91
C ASP A 76 21.22 -14.72 -22.06
N THR A 77 20.47 -14.12 -21.13
CA THR A 77 19.01 -14.14 -21.08
C THR A 77 18.44 -13.02 -20.20
N SER A 78 17.12 -12.86 -20.21
CA SER A 78 16.37 -11.98 -19.32
C SER A 78 16.38 -12.40 -17.85
N PHE A 79 16.71 -13.65 -17.55
CA PHE A 79 16.76 -14.19 -16.18
C PHE A 79 18.17 -14.16 -15.61
N THR A 80 18.69 -12.95 -15.36
CA THR A 80 19.97 -12.78 -14.63
C THR A 80 19.77 -13.05 -13.13
N PRO A 81 20.84 -13.33 -12.37
CA PRO A 81 20.75 -13.43 -10.91
C PRO A 81 20.12 -12.18 -10.26
N SER A 82 20.47 -10.98 -10.73
CA SER A 82 19.89 -9.73 -10.27
C SER A 82 18.39 -9.63 -10.58
N HIS A 83 17.97 -9.96 -11.81
CA HIS A 83 16.56 -9.88 -12.23
C HIS A 83 15.67 -10.84 -11.45
N ILE A 84 16.15 -12.06 -11.16
CA ILE A 84 15.42 -13.03 -10.34
C ILE A 84 15.05 -12.39 -8.99
N ILE A 85 16.04 -11.80 -8.31
CA ILE A 85 15.79 -11.21 -6.99
C ILE A 85 15.02 -9.90 -7.07
N GLU A 86 15.31 -9.04 -8.04
CA GLU A 86 14.61 -7.76 -8.17
C GLU A 86 13.15 -7.97 -8.59
N PHE A 87 12.91 -8.45 -9.81
CA PHE A 87 11.60 -8.45 -10.45
C PHE A 87 10.71 -9.61 -10.02
N TYR A 88 11.31 -10.74 -9.69
CA TYR A 88 10.57 -11.98 -9.40
C TYR A 88 10.55 -12.33 -7.92
N GLN A 89 11.26 -11.58 -7.06
CA GLN A 89 11.20 -11.75 -5.61
C GLN A 89 10.83 -10.46 -4.88
N SER A 90 11.67 -9.43 -4.96
CA SER A 90 11.49 -8.20 -4.18
C SER A 90 10.18 -7.48 -4.54
N TYR A 91 9.85 -7.43 -5.84
CA TYR A 91 8.64 -6.78 -6.33
C TYR A 91 7.36 -7.52 -5.90
N PRO A 92 7.22 -8.83 -6.17
CA PRO A 92 6.10 -9.61 -5.66
C PRO A 92 5.94 -9.53 -4.14
N VAL A 93 7.03 -9.59 -3.37
CA VAL A 93 6.96 -9.51 -1.90
C VAL A 93 6.32 -8.21 -1.43
N TYR A 94 6.76 -7.05 -1.94
CA TYR A 94 6.15 -5.79 -1.49
C TYR A 94 4.71 -5.64 -2.03
N ILE A 95 4.38 -6.16 -3.22
CA ILE A 95 3.00 -6.21 -3.73
C ILE A 95 2.09 -7.04 -2.82
N ILE A 96 2.54 -8.20 -2.34
CA ILE A 96 1.81 -9.05 -1.39
C ILE A 96 1.60 -8.33 -0.07
N LEU A 97 2.60 -7.59 0.42
CA LEU A 97 2.44 -6.75 1.62
C LEU A 97 1.45 -5.60 1.38
N GLY A 98 1.44 -4.99 0.21
CA GLY A 98 0.44 -4.00 -0.19
C GLY A 98 -0.97 -4.59 -0.20
N LEU A 99 -1.14 -5.78 -0.76
CA LEU A 99 -2.40 -6.53 -0.71
C LEU A 99 -2.81 -6.84 0.74
N THR A 100 -1.87 -7.23 1.59
CA THR A 100 -2.12 -7.45 3.03
C THR A 100 -2.63 -6.18 3.70
N LEU A 101 -1.98 -5.05 3.42
CA LEU A 101 -2.34 -3.73 3.94
C LEU A 101 -3.77 -3.33 3.54
N LEU A 102 -4.10 -3.46 2.25
CA LEU A 102 -5.43 -3.15 1.72
C LEU A 102 -6.49 -4.09 2.28
N MET A 103 -6.24 -5.41 2.21
CA MET A 103 -7.20 -6.41 2.67
C MET A 103 -7.48 -6.27 4.15
N TYR A 104 -6.46 -6.05 4.98
CA TYR A 104 -6.65 -5.82 6.41
C TYR A 104 -7.51 -4.58 6.67
N ALA A 105 -7.23 -3.45 6.00
CA ALA A 105 -8.03 -2.24 6.14
C ALA A 105 -9.51 -2.49 5.82
N LEU A 106 -9.81 -3.10 4.67
CA LEU A 106 -11.18 -3.36 4.19
C LEU A 106 -11.98 -4.31 5.09
N THR A 107 -11.32 -5.10 5.94
CA THR A 107 -11.96 -6.19 6.69
C THR A 107 -11.91 -6.01 8.20
N ARG A 108 -11.11 -5.07 8.72
CA ARG A 108 -10.91 -4.83 10.17
C ARG A 108 -11.17 -3.41 10.61
N LEU A 109 -11.07 -2.43 9.70
CA LEU A 109 -11.17 -1.02 10.02
C LEU A 109 -12.51 -0.46 9.50
N PRO A 110 -13.39 0.06 10.38
CA PRO A 110 -14.71 0.57 9.97
C PRO A 110 -14.63 1.66 8.91
N GLN A 111 -13.60 2.51 9.00
CA GLN A 111 -13.34 3.61 8.09
C GLN A 111 -13.17 3.14 6.64
N PHE A 112 -12.43 2.05 6.43
CA PHE A 112 -12.13 1.54 5.10
C PHE A 112 -13.12 0.50 4.60
N ALA A 113 -13.85 -0.17 5.51
CA ALA A 113 -14.84 -1.17 5.14
C ALA A 113 -16.12 -0.58 4.51
N LYS A 114 -16.52 0.64 4.94
CA LYS A 114 -17.71 1.31 4.40
C LYS A 114 -17.46 1.94 3.03
N ALA A 115 -16.29 2.53 2.82
CA ALA A 115 -15.91 3.14 1.56
C ALA A 115 -14.42 2.88 1.30
N THR A 116 -14.13 2.42 0.09
CA THR A 116 -12.75 2.15 -0.32
C THR A 116 -11.98 3.47 -0.45
N SER A 117 -10.90 3.62 0.30
CA SER A 117 -10.04 4.79 0.23
C SER A 117 -9.27 4.80 -1.09
N LEU A 118 -9.56 5.79 -1.95
CA LEU A 118 -8.85 6.02 -3.20
C LEU A 118 -7.33 6.12 -3.00
N PRO A 119 -6.79 6.92 -2.04
CA PRO A 119 -5.35 6.99 -1.85
C PRO A 119 -4.75 5.64 -1.41
N LEU A 120 -5.46 4.83 -0.62
CA LEU A 120 -4.97 3.50 -0.25
C LEU A 120 -4.94 2.54 -1.45
N VAL A 121 -5.94 2.60 -2.33
CA VAL A 121 -5.95 1.80 -3.56
C VAL A 121 -4.82 2.22 -4.49
N ILE A 122 -4.60 3.52 -4.67
CA ILE A 122 -3.48 4.02 -5.48
C ILE A 122 -2.14 3.54 -4.91
N LEU A 123 -1.95 3.60 -3.58
CA LEU A 123 -0.72 3.16 -2.92
C LEU A 123 -0.37 1.69 -3.19
N VAL A 124 -1.40 0.84 -3.24
CA VAL A 124 -1.25 -0.61 -3.38
C VAL A 124 -1.30 -1.06 -4.84
N ALA A 125 -1.98 -0.32 -5.72
CA ALA A 125 -2.11 -0.65 -7.14
C ALA A 125 -1.04 0.00 -8.02
N SER A 126 -0.44 1.13 -7.63
CA SER A 126 0.64 1.77 -8.40
C SER A 126 1.84 0.87 -8.69
N PRO A 127 2.21 -0.10 -7.83
CA PRO A 127 3.22 -1.12 -8.17
C PRO A 127 2.95 -1.89 -9.45
N LEU A 128 1.68 -2.12 -9.81
CA LEU A 128 1.34 -2.85 -11.04
C LEU A 128 1.77 -2.10 -12.31
N MET A 129 1.99 -0.79 -12.21
CA MET A 129 2.50 0.04 -13.30
C MET A 129 4.00 -0.18 -13.58
N ILE A 130 4.67 -1.01 -12.77
CA ILE A 130 6.05 -1.44 -13.01
C ILE A 130 6.13 -2.53 -14.09
N PHE A 131 5.11 -3.40 -14.20
CA PHE A 131 5.14 -4.55 -15.12
C PHE A 131 5.28 -4.18 -16.59
N PRO A 132 4.61 -3.13 -17.11
CA PRO A 132 4.86 -2.65 -18.47
C PRO A 132 6.32 -2.25 -18.67
N ASN A 133 6.96 -1.61 -17.69
CA ASN A 133 8.34 -1.14 -17.85
C ASN A 133 9.31 -2.30 -17.78
N VAL A 134 9.14 -3.25 -16.85
CA VAL A 134 10.00 -4.45 -16.78
C VAL A 134 9.87 -5.27 -18.08
N GLY A 135 8.63 -5.53 -18.52
CA GLY A 135 8.39 -6.30 -19.75
C GLY A 135 8.91 -5.61 -21.01
N LEU A 136 8.77 -4.29 -21.11
CA LEU A 136 9.27 -3.54 -22.25
C LEU A 136 10.78 -3.27 -22.16
N ASN A 137 11.37 -3.13 -20.97
CA ASN A 137 12.82 -2.95 -20.76
C ASN A 137 13.57 -4.15 -21.37
N GLU A 138 13.10 -5.36 -21.05
CA GLU A 138 13.63 -6.60 -21.60
C GLU A 138 13.43 -6.72 -23.12
N PHE A 139 12.30 -6.22 -23.62
CA PHE A 139 11.98 -6.25 -25.04
C PHE A 139 12.80 -5.24 -25.86
N GLY A 140 13.11 -4.07 -25.31
CA GLY A 140 13.94 -3.09 -26.00
C GLY A 140 15.43 -3.37 -25.92
N HIS A 141 15.91 -4.10 -24.90
CA HIS A 141 17.28 -4.65 -24.93
C HIS A 141 17.47 -5.75 -25.98
N THR A 142 16.40 -6.44 -26.40
CA THR A 142 16.45 -7.51 -27.41
C THR A 142 16.11 -7.06 -28.83
N ARG A 143 15.51 -5.87 -29.00
CA ARG A 143 15.13 -5.33 -30.31
C ARG A 143 15.63 -3.90 -30.47
N TRP A 144 16.48 -3.72 -31.47
CA TRP A 144 17.17 -2.48 -31.86
C TRP A 144 16.17 -1.38 -32.30
N PHE A 145 15.49 -0.75 -31.35
CA PHE A 145 14.70 0.46 -31.58
C PHE A 145 15.21 1.57 -30.64
N MET A 146 15.61 2.67 -31.27
CA MET A 146 16.34 3.82 -30.69
C MET A 146 15.70 4.40 -29.42
N GLU A 147 16.56 5.04 -28.63
CA GLU A 147 16.28 5.79 -27.40
C GLU A 147 15.04 6.72 -27.47
N GLU A 148 14.57 7.15 -28.64
CA GLU A 148 13.41 8.06 -28.78
C GLU A 148 12.04 7.43 -28.43
N VAL A 149 11.88 6.10 -28.58
CA VAL A 149 10.67 5.36 -28.16
C VAL A 149 10.92 4.53 -26.90
N PHE A 150 12.18 4.28 -26.57
CA PHE A 150 12.59 3.44 -25.44
C PHE A 150 12.93 4.27 -24.18
N SER A 151 13.59 5.43 -24.31
CA SER A 151 13.98 6.27 -23.17
C SER A 151 12.81 7.10 -22.64
N ALA A 152 11.98 7.69 -23.51
CA ALA A 152 10.96 8.63 -23.06
C ALA A 152 9.68 7.97 -22.49
N PRO A 153 8.97 7.02 -23.15
CA PRO A 153 7.70 6.45 -22.65
C PRO A 153 7.88 5.37 -21.57
N LEU A 154 8.96 4.59 -21.63
CA LEU A 154 9.17 3.40 -20.78
C LEU A 154 9.51 3.75 -19.33
N HIS A 155 10.15 4.91 -19.10
CA HIS A 155 10.48 5.37 -17.75
C HIS A 155 9.29 6.05 -17.06
N TRP A 156 8.25 6.44 -17.79
CA TRP A 156 7.06 7.05 -17.19
C TRP A 156 6.27 6.09 -16.31
N GLY A 157 6.35 4.77 -16.51
CA GLY A 157 5.71 3.85 -15.58
C GLY A 157 6.41 3.81 -14.21
N PHE A 158 7.74 3.96 -14.16
CA PHE A 158 8.46 4.14 -12.89
C PHE A 158 8.09 5.45 -12.22
N ALA A 159 7.86 6.51 -13.02
CA ALA A 159 7.34 7.76 -12.52
C ALA A 159 5.93 7.56 -11.93
N ILE A 160 4.98 7.00 -12.67
CA ILE A 160 3.62 6.76 -12.16
C ILE A 160 3.64 5.90 -10.89
N PHE A 161 4.50 4.89 -10.83
CA PHE A 161 4.75 4.10 -9.63
C PHE A 161 5.20 4.97 -8.44
N ALA A 162 6.26 5.77 -8.62
CA ALA A 162 6.81 6.62 -7.57
C ALA A 162 5.82 7.73 -7.13
N TRP A 163 5.03 8.27 -8.05
CA TRP A 163 3.99 9.26 -7.75
C TRP A 163 2.83 8.58 -7.00
N GLY A 164 2.53 7.33 -7.35
CA GLY A 164 1.59 6.49 -6.60
C GLY A 164 2.02 6.28 -5.15
N ALA A 165 3.33 6.20 -4.85
CA ALA A 165 3.81 6.13 -3.46
C ALA A 165 3.46 7.38 -2.64
N LEU A 166 3.34 8.57 -3.28
CA LEU A 166 2.91 9.80 -2.61
C LEU A 166 1.46 9.75 -2.12
N SER A 167 0.65 8.80 -2.61
CA SER A 167 -0.71 8.58 -2.08
C SER A 167 -0.72 8.18 -0.60
N LEU A 168 0.43 7.75 -0.05
CA LEU A 168 0.62 7.57 1.39
C LEU A 168 0.23 8.82 2.19
N TYR A 169 0.53 10.03 1.69
CA TYR A 169 0.10 11.26 2.37
C TYR A 169 -1.42 11.37 2.45
N GLY A 170 -2.14 11.00 1.38
CA GLY A 170 -3.60 10.94 1.38
C GLY A 170 -4.13 9.90 2.38
N VAL A 171 -3.47 8.74 2.46
CA VAL A 171 -3.79 7.72 3.46
C VAL A 171 -3.62 8.26 4.88
N LEU A 172 -2.51 8.93 5.17
CA LEU A 172 -2.26 9.52 6.48
C LEU A 172 -3.31 10.57 6.86
N VAL A 173 -3.66 11.47 5.95
CA VAL A 173 -4.71 12.47 6.18
C VAL A 173 -6.07 11.81 6.48
N THR A 174 -6.37 10.68 5.85
CA THR A 174 -7.60 9.94 6.18
C THR A 174 -7.54 9.26 7.55
N VAL A 175 -6.41 8.67 7.94
CA VAL A 175 -6.32 7.81 9.15
C VAL A 175 -6.07 8.60 10.43
N CYS A 176 -5.20 9.62 10.38
CA CYS A 176 -4.78 10.38 11.56
C CYS A 176 -5.94 10.95 12.40
N PRO A 177 -6.99 11.58 11.81
CA PRO A 177 -8.10 12.11 12.60
C PRO A 177 -8.86 11.02 13.37
N ARG A 178 -9.02 9.84 12.75
CA ARG A 178 -9.70 8.71 13.40
C ARG A 178 -8.87 8.17 14.55
N VAL A 179 -7.58 7.91 14.33
CA VAL A 179 -6.65 7.43 15.37
C VAL A 179 -6.59 8.41 16.53
N TYR A 180 -6.51 9.71 16.25
CA TYR A 180 -6.53 10.76 17.27
C TYR A 180 -7.78 10.69 18.13
N SER A 181 -8.97 10.69 17.51
CA SER A 181 -10.24 10.61 18.26
C SER A 181 -10.33 9.35 19.13
N LEU A 182 -9.84 8.20 18.64
CA LEU A 182 -9.81 6.96 19.40
C LEU A 182 -8.86 7.02 20.61
N ILE A 183 -7.71 7.68 20.47
CA ILE A 183 -6.78 7.92 21.59
C ILE A 183 -7.47 8.78 22.66
N ASP A 184 -8.12 9.88 22.26
CA ASP A 184 -8.83 10.75 23.20
C ASP A 184 -9.93 10.02 23.95
N GLN A 185 -10.70 9.14 23.30
CA GLN A 185 -11.69 8.35 24.03
C GLN A 185 -11.08 7.31 24.95
N VAL A 186 -10.06 6.58 24.50
CA VAL A 186 -9.46 5.49 25.28
C VAL A 186 -8.76 6.03 26.54
N TYR A 187 -8.09 7.18 26.43
CA TYR A 187 -7.30 7.74 27.53
C TYR A 187 -7.99 8.87 28.30
N LEU A 188 -8.85 9.66 27.65
CA LEU A 188 -9.51 10.84 28.25
C LEU A 188 -11.03 10.66 28.40
N GLY A 189 -11.62 9.59 27.87
CA GLY A 189 -13.07 9.33 27.99
C GLY A 189 -13.95 10.24 27.12
N ALA A 190 -13.37 10.92 26.13
CA ALA A 190 -14.11 11.79 25.21
C ALA A 190 -15.14 11.03 24.36
N GLU A 191 -16.22 11.71 23.93
CA GLU A 191 -17.12 11.15 22.92
C GLU A 191 -16.37 11.02 21.58
N VAL A 192 -16.49 9.86 20.94
CA VAL A 192 -15.90 9.61 19.63
C VAL A 192 -16.95 9.66 18.53
N PRO A 193 -16.72 10.46 17.48
CA PRO A 193 -17.58 10.45 16.30
C PRO A 193 -17.54 9.08 15.61
N SER A 194 -18.55 8.76 14.81
CA SER A 194 -18.48 7.53 13.99
C SER A 194 -17.38 7.64 12.93
N ALA A 195 -16.80 6.51 12.49
CA ALA A 195 -15.77 6.51 11.44
C ALA A 195 -16.25 7.17 10.14
N SER A 196 -17.54 7.05 9.81
CA SER A 196 -18.16 7.73 8.65
C SER A 196 -18.18 9.25 8.82
N THR A 197 -18.54 9.75 10.00
CA THR A 197 -18.56 11.19 10.30
C THR A 197 -17.16 11.81 10.15
N VAL A 198 -16.13 11.07 10.58
CA VAL A 198 -14.73 11.52 10.46
C VAL A 198 -14.29 11.63 8.99
N ILE A 199 -14.75 10.73 8.11
CA ILE A 199 -14.43 10.78 6.67
C ILE A 199 -15.13 11.96 5.98
N GLU A 200 -16.39 12.23 6.34
CA GLU A 200 -17.17 13.29 5.71
C GLU A 200 -16.67 14.69 6.08
N ASN A 201 -16.14 14.87 7.30
CA ASN A 201 -15.60 16.15 7.74
C ASN A 201 -14.36 15.97 8.63
N PRO A 202 -13.19 15.64 8.03
CA PRO A 202 -11.96 15.39 8.78
C PRO A 202 -11.45 16.64 9.49
N GLU A 203 -11.67 17.83 8.94
CA GLU A 203 -11.22 19.11 9.54
C GLU A 203 -12.00 19.46 10.81
N ALA A 204 -13.30 19.18 10.86
CA ALA A 204 -14.10 19.36 12.08
C ALA A 204 -13.68 18.42 13.23
N CYS A 205 -12.98 17.32 12.90
CA CYS A 205 -12.40 16.41 13.89
C CYS A 205 -10.99 16.84 14.34
N ILE A 206 -10.40 17.86 13.71
CA ILE A 206 -9.05 18.39 13.98
C ILE A 206 -9.15 19.92 14.17
N ASN A 207 -9.86 20.38 15.21
CA ASN A 207 -9.76 21.78 15.61
C ASN A 207 -8.69 21.92 16.70
N PRO A 208 -7.54 22.57 16.43
CA PRO A 208 -6.47 22.74 17.42
C PRO A 208 -6.88 23.62 18.62
N LEU A 209 -8.01 24.34 18.55
CA LEU A 209 -8.55 25.16 19.63
C LEU A 209 -9.78 24.55 20.32
N PHE A 210 -10.45 23.58 19.69
CA PHE A 210 -11.66 22.94 20.21
C PHE A 210 -11.62 21.43 19.91
N CYS A 211 -10.85 20.68 20.70
CA CYS A 211 -10.85 19.22 20.68
C CYS A 211 -12.16 18.65 21.27
N SER A 212 -13.27 18.93 20.59
CA SER A 212 -14.51 18.18 20.68
C SER A 212 -15.09 18.18 19.28
N CYS A 213 -15.58 17.04 18.81
CA CYS A 213 -16.58 17.07 17.75
C CYS A 213 -17.80 17.79 18.32
N GLU A 214 -17.84 19.12 18.20
CA GLU A 214 -19.08 19.84 18.38
C GLU A 214 -20.04 19.23 17.37
N LYS A 215 -21.07 18.55 17.89
CA LYS A 215 -22.30 18.32 17.15
C LYS A 215 -22.73 19.73 16.74
N ASN A 216 -22.35 20.15 15.55
CA ASN A 216 -22.97 21.29 14.91
C ASN A 216 -24.44 20.92 14.86
N ILE A 217 -25.16 21.51 15.81
CA ILE A 217 -26.57 21.81 15.74
C ILE A 217 -26.78 22.25 14.31
N LEU A 218 -27.32 21.37 13.47
CA LEU A 218 -27.96 21.79 12.24
C LEU A 218 -28.93 22.89 12.69
N PRO A 219 -28.77 24.15 12.27
CA PRO A 219 -29.84 25.10 12.48
C PRO A 219 -31.01 24.53 11.68
N ASN A 220 -32.08 24.15 12.38
CA ASN A 220 -33.38 23.92 11.78
C ASN A 220 -33.69 25.10 10.84
N LYS A 221 -33.53 24.89 9.53
CA LYS A 221 -34.15 25.66 8.46
C LYS A 221 -34.36 24.75 7.27
#